data_AF-G9JTY1-F1
#
_entry.id   AF-G9JTY1-F1
#
_cell.length_a   1.000
_cell.length_b   1.000
_cell.length_c   1.000
_cell.angle_alpha   90.00
_cell.angle_beta   90.00
_cell.angle_gamma   90.00
#
_symmetry.space_group_name_H-M   'P 1'
#
loop_
_entity.id
_entity.type
_entity.pdbx_description
1 polymer ?
#
loop_
_entity_poly.entity_id
_entity_poly.type
_entity_poly.pdbx_seq_one_letter_code
_entity_poly.pdbx_strand_id
1 'polypeptide(L)'
;CSQYGLTKGVLVRWTKGFNCSGVVGEDVVALLEAAIAKRNDVRIDVCGILNDTTGTLMSCAWKNHNCKIGLIVGTGSNACYVEKTKNVAAAVPGNFNENKEHMLINTEWGAMGERGTLDFVVTEFDRAIDENSINPGTQIYEKMI
;
A
#
# COMPACT_ATOMS: atom_id res chain seq x y z
N CYS A 1 -1.23 3.70 4.46
CA CYS A 1 -0.05 4.54 4.74
C CYS A 1 -0.13 5.77 3.85
N SER A 2 0.25 6.95 4.32
CA SER A 2 0.36 8.18 3.53
C SER A 2 1.83 8.44 3.26
N GLN A 3 2.24 8.24 2.01
CA GLN A 3 3.62 8.44 1.59
C GLN A 3 3.81 9.85 1.03
N TYR A 4 4.70 10.63 1.65
CA TYR A 4 4.99 12.01 1.25
C TYR A 4 6.28 12.13 0.44
N GLY A 5 7.10 11.08 0.44
CA GLY A 5 8.31 10.95 -0.34
C GLY A 5 8.82 9.51 -0.28
N LEU A 6 9.90 9.21 -1.00
CA LEU A 6 10.41 7.85 -1.05
C LEU A 6 10.81 7.33 0.35
N THR A 7 11.32 8.21 1.21
CA THR A 7 11.80 7.90 2.57
C THR A 7 10.92 8.50 3.67
N LYS A 8 9.65 8.83 3.37
CA LYS A 8 8.72 9.38 4.38
C LYS A 8 7.33 8.78 4.22
N GLY A 9 6.91 8.01 5.22
CA GLY A 9 5.63 7.28 5.18
C GLY A 9 4.94 7.30 6.53
N VAL A 10 3.78 7.94 6.62
CA VAL A 10 2.99 7.98 7.85
C VAL A 10 1.99 6.85 7.86
N LEU A 11 2.02 6.00 8.89
CA LEU A 11 1.03 4.93 9.01
C LEU A 11 -0.36 5.52 9.31
N VAL A 12 -1.35 5.20 8.47
CA VAL A 12 -2.73 5.70 8.62
C VAL A 12 -3.59 4.74 9.43
N ARG A 13 -3.48 3.45 9.12
CA ARG A 13 -4.18 2.36 9.81
C ARG A 13 -3.39 1.08 9.63
N TRP A 14 -3.44 0.21 10.63
CA TRP A 14 -3.00 -1.17 10.47
C TRP A 14 -4.03 -1.97 9.69
N THR A 15 -3.56 -3.00 8.99
CA THR A 15 -4.39 -3.98 8.27
C THR A 15 -3.83 -5.38 8.56
N LYS A 16 -4.46 -6.42 7.99
CA LYS A 16 -3.95 -7.82 8.05
C LYS A 16 -3.66 -8.33 9.48
N GLY A 17 -4.47 -7.91 10.45
CA GLY A 17 -4.38 -8.36 11.85
C GLY A 17 -3.29 -7.72 12.70
N PHE A 18 -2.53 -6.74 12.18
CA PHE A 18 -1.56 -5.97 12.98
C PHE A 18 -2.27 -4.94 13.89
N ASN A 19 -1.72 -4.72 15.10
CA ASN A 19 -2.23 -3.69 16.02
C ASN A 19 -1.15 -3.22 17.00
N CYS A 20 -0.05 -2.67 16.49
CA CYS A 20 1.03 -2.15 17.33
C CYS A 20 0.73 -0.71 17.77
N SER A 21 0.74 -0.46 19.10
CA SER A 21 0.55 0.87 19.69
C SER A 21 1.72 1.81 19.36
N GLY A 22 1.44 3.11 19.21
CA GLY A 22 2.46 4.14 19.02
C GLY A 22 3.10 4.18 17.62
N VAL A 23 2.42 3.59 16.62
CA VAL A 23 2.89 3.62 15.21
C VAL A 23 1.91 4.35 14.30
N VAL A 24 0.61 4.24 14.57
CA VAL A 24 -0.41 4.97 13.79
C VAL A 24 -0.21 6.47 13.99
N GLY A 25 -0.10 7.22 12.89
CA GLY A 25 0.20 8.66 12.89
C GLY A 25 1.70 8.98 12.85
N GLU A 26 2.58 7.99 13.00
CA GLU A 26 4.03 8.18 13.02
C GLU A 26 4.68 7.88 11.66
N ASP A 27 5.83 8.50 11.41
CA ASP A 27 6.68 8.20 10.25
C ASP A 27 7.46 6.90 10.49
N VAL A 28 7.10 5.85 9.77
CA VAL A 28 7.67 4.52 9.98
C VAL A 28 9.15 4.45 9.57
N VAL A 29 9.61 5.33 8.69
CA VAL A 29 11.04 5.41 8.32
C VAL A 29 11.84 5.97 9.49
N ALA A 30 11.38 7.06 10.09
CA ALA A 30 12.03 7.64 11.28
C ALA A 30 12.05 6.65 12.47
N LEU A 31 10.96 5.90 12.67
CA LEU A 31 10.93 4.84 13.69
C LEU A 31 11.96 3.73 13.43
N LEU A 32 12.14 3.31 12.17
CA LEU A 32 13.13 2.32 11.78
C LEU A 32 14.56 2.86 11.94
N GLU A 33 14.83 4.09 11.49
CA GLU A 33 16.13 4.74 11.65
C GLU A 33 16.52 4.90 13.12
N ALA A 34 15.57 5.29 13.99
CA ALA A 34 15.81 5.36 15.43
C ALA A 34 16.11 3.97 16.04
N ALA A 35 15.49 2.90 15.53
CA ALA A 35 15.79 1.54 15.97
C ALA A 35 17.16 1.06 15.48
N ILE A 36 17.56 1.41 14.25
CA ILE A 36 18.90 1.15 13.71
C ILE A 36 19.96 1.91 14.51
N ALA A 37 19.74 3.19 14.84
CA ALA A 37 20.68 4.01 15.60
C ALA A 37 20.93 3.49 17.03
N LYS A 38 19.97 2.79 17.62
CA LYS A 38 20.15 2.09 18.91
C LYS A 38 21.08 0.88 18.81
N ARG A 39 21.26 0.35 17.60
CA ARG A 39 22.15 -0.78 17.32
C ARG A 39 23.52 -0.25 16.90
N ASN A 40 24.47 -0.31 17.83
CA ASN A 40 25.85 0.14 17.58
C ASN A 40 26.67 -0.81 16.68
N ASP A 41 26.09 -1.92 16.23
CA ASP A 41 26.73 -2.97 15.44
C ASP A 41 26.39 -2.91 13.94
N VAL A 42 25.45 -2.05 13.53
CA VAL A 42 25.00 -1.96 12.14
C VAL A 42 24.92 -0.52 11.66
N ARG A 43 25.23 -0.31 10.37
CA ARG A 43 25.04 0.96 9.67
C ARG A 43 24.21 0.70 8.42
N ILE A 44 22.96 1.13 8.44
CA ILE A 44 21.98 0.92 7.36
C ILE A 44 21.42 2.28 6.97
N ASP A 45 21.39 2.55 5.66
CA ASP A 45 20.76 3.73 5.08
C ASP A 45 19.38 3.34 4.51
N VAL A 46 18.33 4.05 4.90
CA VAL A 46 16.95 3.74 4.47
C VAL A 46 16.64 4.53 3.20
N CYS A 47 16.93 3.92 2.04
CA CYS A 47 16.76 4.60 0.75
C CYS A 47 15.30 4.70 0.28
N GLY A 48 14.38 3.97 0.89
CA GLY A 48 12.97 4.07 0.53
C GLY A 48 12.05 3.09 1.25
N ILE A 49 10.77 3.44 1.28
CA ILE A 49 9.67 2.55 1.63
C ILE A 49 8.83 2.26 0.38
N LEU A 50 8.45 1.01 0.23
CA LEU A 50 7.67 0.50 -0.91
C LEU A 50 6.61 -0.48 -0.45
N ASN A 51 5.48 -0.49 -1.14
CA ASN A 51 4.46 -1.51 -1.01
C ASN A 51 4.91 -2.82 -1.69
N ASP A 52 4.44 -3.97 -1.21
CA ASP A 52 4.76 -5.30 -1.72
C ASP A 52 4.38 -5.48 -3.20
N THR A 53 3.23 -4.96 -3.63
CA THR A 53 2.81 -4.99 -5.05
C THR A 53 3.71 -4.14 -5.94
N THR A 54 4.19 -3.00 -5.43
CA THR A 54 5.17 -2.15 -6.14
C THR A 54 6.50 -2.87 -6.29
N GLY A 55 7.00 -3.50 -5.22
CA GLY A 55 8.21 -4.33 -5.28
C GLY A 55 8.07 -5.52 -6.24
N THR A 56 6.90 -6.15 -6.25
CA THR A 56 6.55 -7.25 -7.16
C THR A 56 6.63 -6.80 -8.62
N LEU A 57 5.99 -5.68 -8.95
CA LEU A 57 6.07 -5.06 -10.27
C LEU A 57 7.52 -4.76 -10.67
N MET A 58 8.27 -4.07 -9.81
CA MET A 58 9.64 -3.66 -10.11
C MET A 58 10.56 -4.87 -10.35
N SER A 59 10.43 -5.92 -9.55
CA SER A 59 11.22 -7.15 -9.69
C SER A 59 10.95 -7.86 -11.01
N CYS A 60 9.68 -7.98 -11.41
CA CYS A 60 9.32 -8.55 -12.71
C CYS A 60 9.74 -7.65 -13.88
N ALA A 61 9.53 -6.34 -13.76
CA ALA A 61 9.87 -5.35 -14.78
C ALA A 61 11.38 -5.26 -15.06
N TRP A 62 12.22 -5.62 -14.08
CA TRP A 62 13.66 -5.73 -14.25
C TRP A 62 14.05 -6.78 -15.30
N LYS A 63 13.35 -7.91 -15.33
CA LYS A 63 13.60 -8.99 -16.31
C LYS A 63 12.75 -8.86 -17.57
N ASN A 64 11.54 -8.33 -17.44
CA ASN A 64 10.59 -8.17 -18.54
C ASN A 64 10.06 -6.74 -18.58
N HIS A 65 10.61 -5.92 -19.46
CA HIS A 65 10.25 -4.49 -19.60
C HIS A 65 8.78 -4.23 -19.99
N ASN A 66 8.05 -5.27 -20.45
CA ASN A 66 6.62 -5.19 -20.73
C ASN A 66 5.74 -5.40 -19.49
N CYS A 67 6.31 -5.78 -18.34
CA CYS A 67 5.56 -5.88 -17.09
C CYS A 67 5.14 -4.47 -16.62
N LYS A 68 3.82 -4.22 -16.56
CA LYS A 68 3.23 -2.94 -16.15
C LYS A 68 2.28 -3.05 -14.96
N ILE A 69 2.03 -4.27 -14.47
CA ILE A 69 1.14 -4.55 -13.34
C ILE A 69 1.84 -5.55 -12.41
N GLY A 70 1.88 -5.23 -11.13
CA GLY A 70 2.18 -6.15 -10.04
C GLY A 70 0.88 -6.52 -9.34
N LEU A 71 0.70 -7.80 -9.05
CA LEU A 71 -0.52 -8.33 -8.45
C LEU A 71 -0.13 -9.28 -7.32
N ILE A 72 -0.76 -9.10 -6.16
CA ILE A 72 -0.68 -10.03 -5.04
C ILE A 72 -2.06 -10.65 -4.88
N VAL A 73 -2.11 -11.98 -4.89
CA VAL A 73 -3.28 -12.79 -4.53
C VAL A 73 -2.80 -13.83 -3.53
N GLY A 74 -3.12 -13.62 -2.26
CA GLY A 74 -2.70 -14.47 -1.15
C GLY A 74 -3.53 -14.19 0.09
N THR A 75 -2.90 -14.07 1.26
CA THR A 75 -3.61 -13.66 2.51
C THR A 75 -4.33 -12.32 2.36
N GLY A 76 -3.83 -11.45 1.49
CA GLY A 76 -4.55 -10.27 1.03
C GLY A 76 -4.48 -10.17 -0.49
N SER A 77 -5.21 -9.20 -1.03
CA SER A 77 -5.26 -8.93 -2.46
C SER A 77 -4.99 -7.46 -2.71
N ASN A 78 -4.00 -7.18 -3.56
CA ASN A 78 -3.66 -5.81 -3.94
C ASN A 78 -3.02 -5.77 -5.35
N ALA A 79 -3.06 -4.60 -5.99
CA ALA A 79 -2.40 -4.37 -7.26
C ALA A 79 -1.62 -3.05 -7.29
N CYS A 80 -0.54 -3.05 -8.07
CA CYS A 80 0.17 -1.84 -8.44
C CYS A 80 0.36 -1.81 -9.95
N TYR A 81 0.29 -0.63 -10.56
CA TYR A 81 0.46 -0.50 -12.00
C TYR A 81 1.25 0.76 -12.39
N VAL A 82 1.72 0.79 -13.64
CA VAL A 82 2.38 1.95 -14.24
C VAL A 82 1.32 2.88 -14.84
N GLU A 83 1.18 4.08 -14.29
CA GLU A 83 0.30 5.14 -14.79
C GLU A 83 1.11 6.25 -15.47
N LYS A 84 0.50 6.99 -16.38
CA LYS A 84 1.07 8.25 -16.90
C LYS A 84 0.96 9.31 -15.83
N THR A 85 2.06 9.97 -15.49
CA THR A 85 2.10 10.99 -14.41
C THR A 85 1.03 12.06 -14.57
N LYS A 86 0.73 12.47 -15.81
CA LYS A 86 -0.33 13.45 -16.12
C LYS A 86 -1.75 13.04 -15.72
N ASN A 87 -2.01 11.74 -15.53
CA ASN A 87 -3.32 11.22 -15.12
C ASN A 87 -3.46 11.20 -13.59
N VAL A 88 -2.37 11.40 -12.84
CA VAL A 88 -2.35 11.28 -11.38
C VAL A 88 -2.74 12.60 -10.73
N ALA A 89 -4.00 12.99 -10.88
CA ALA A 89 -4.52 14.26 -10.36
C ALA A 89 -4.42 14.41 -8.84
N ALA A 90 -4.31 13.30 -8.10
CA ALA A 90 -4.16 13.28 -6.65
C ALA A 90 -2.70 13.44 -6.16
N ALA A 91 -1.71 13.51 -7.07
CA ALA A 91 -0.32 13.70 -6.68
C ALA A 91 -0.12 15.12 -6.11
N VAL A 92 0.62 15.22 -5.00
CA VAL A 92 0.90 16.50 -4.34
C VAL A 92 2.08 17.19 -5.07
N PRO A 93 1.90 18.41 -5.62
CA PRO A 93 2.99 19.14 -6.27
C PRO A 93 4.20 19.29 -5.34
N GLY A 94 5.41 19.12 -5.90
CA GLY A 94 6.66 19.15 -5.13
C GLY A 94 7.05 17.82 -4.47
N ASN A 95 6.14 16.85 -4.35
CA ASN A 95 6.45 15.51 -3.80
C ASN A 95 6.80 14.46 -4.86
N PHE A 96 6.80 14.84 -6.14
CA PHE A 96 7.18 13.99 -7.26
C PHE A 96 7.87 14.80 -8.35
N ASN A 97 8.58 14.10 -9.25
CA ASN A 97 9.22 14.74 -10.40
C ASN A 97 8.26 14.77 -11.59
N GLU A 98 7.73 15.96 -11.90
CA GLU A 98 6.79 16.19 -13.00
C GLU A 98 7.37 15.85 -14.39
N ASN A 99 8.69 15.84 -14.54
CA ASN A 99 9.35 15.49 -15.81
C ASN A 99 9.38 13.97 -16.06
N LYS A 100 8.99 13.14 -15.08
CA LYS A 100 8.88 11.70 -15.29
C LYS A 100 7.55 11.39 -15.95
N GLU A 101 7.58 10.76 -17.10
CA GLU A 101 6.37 10.40 -17.88
C GLU A 101 5.45 9.41 -17.13
N HIS A 102 6.03 8.56 -16.29
CA HIS A 102 5.34 7.48 -15.62
C HIS A 102 5.51 7.52 -14.10
N MET A 103 4.46 7.12 -13.39
CA MET A 103 4.39 6.98 -11.93
C MET A 103 3.79 5.62 -11.59
N LEU A 104 4.34 4.96 -10.56
CA LEU A 104 3.77 3.73 -10.04
C LEU A 104 2.61 4.06 -9.09
N ILE A 105 1.47 3.42 -9.31
CA ILE A 105 0.28 3.59 -8.48
C ILE A 105 0.02 2.30 -7.73
N ASN A 106 0.15 2.34 -6.41
CA ASN A 106 -0.36 1.30 -5.53
C ASN A 106 -1.84 1.59 -5.28
N THR A 107 -2.72 0.67 -5.64
CA THR A 107 -4.17 0.91 -5.60
C THR A 107 -4.76 0.74 -4.20
N GLU A 108 -4.16 -0.12 -3.37
CA GLU A 108 -4.76 -0.61 -2.12
C GLU A 108 -6.23 -1.03 -2.35
N TRP A 109 -6.48 -1.76 -3.45
CA TRP A 109 -7.83 -2.00 -3.96
C TRP A 109 -8.72 -2.84 -3.02
N GLY A 110 -8.15 -3.39 -1.94
CA GLY A 110 -8.89 -4.20 -0.98
C GLY A 110 -10.01 -3.40 -0.34
N ALA A 111 -9.82 -2.09 -0.17
CA ALA A 111 -10.82 -1.16 0.36
C ALA A 111 -11.94 -0.81 -0.63
N MET A 112 -11.92 -1.32 -1.87
CA MET A 112 -13.04 -1.15 -2.80
C MET A 112 -14.30 -1.80 -2.20
N GLY A 113 -15.44 -1.12 -2.29
CA GLY A 113 -16.68 -1.59 -1.67
C GLY A 113 -16.98 -1.02 -0.28
N GLU A 114 -16.01 -0.44 0.44
CA GLU A 114 -16.23 0.15 1.79
C GLU A 114 -17.32 1.25 1.82
N ARG A 115 -17.65 1.83 0.67
CA ARG A 115 -18.70 2.86 0.52
C ARG A 115 -19.94 2.36 -0.22
N GLY A 116 -20.19 1.05 -0.21
CA GLY A 116 -21.35 0.42 -0.85
C GLY A 116 -21.22 0.27 -2.37
N THR A 117 -20.07 0.58 -2.96
CA THR A 117 -19.86 0.49 -4.43
C THR A 117 -19.94 -0.94 -4.98
N LEU A 118 -19.88 -1.95 -4.11
CA LEU A 118 -19.97 -3.37 -4.45
C LEU A 118 -21.26 -4.03 -3.93
N ASP A 119 -22.20 -3.29 -3.35
CA ASP A 119 -23.39 -3.87 -2.69
C ASP A 119 -24.24 -4.73 -3.63
N PHE A 120 -24.17 -4.46 -4.93
CA PHE A 120 -24.87 -5.21 -5.97
C PHE A 120 -24.32 -6.63 -6.22
N VAL A 121 -23.10 -6.93 -5.75
CA VAL A 121 -22.50 -8.28 -5.83
C VAL A 121 -22.26 -8.93 -4.47
N VAL A 122 -22.28 -8.16 -3.38
CA VAL A 122 -22.05 -8.67 -2.01
C VAL A 122 -23.21 -9.57 -1.57
N THR A 123 -22.89 -10.80 -1.17
CA THR A 123 -23.84 -11.82 -0.72
C THR A 123 -24.02 -11.81 0.81
N GLU A 124 -24.97 -12.58 1.33
CA GLU A 124 -25.16 -12.75 2.78
C GLU A 124 -23.95 -13.40 3.46
N PHE A 125 -23.21 -14.26 2.73
CA PHE A 125 -21.99 -14.90 3.24
C PHE A 125 -20.84 -13.89 3.39
N ASP A 126 -20.67 -13.00 2.40
CA ASP A 126 -19.67 -11.94 2.45
C ASP A 126 -19.94 -10.98 3.62
N ARG A 127 -21.21 -10.63 3.85
CA ARG A 127 -21.62 -9.82 5.01
C ARG A 127 -21.29 -10.51 6.33
N ALA A 128 -21.62 -11.81 6.45
CA ALA A 128 -21.28 -12.57 7.65
C ALA A 128 -19.76 -12.64 7.89
N ILE A 129 -18.95 -12.80 6.83
CA ILE A 129 -17.48 -12.75 6.93
C ILE A 129 -17.01 -11.37 7.41
N ASP A 130 -17.54 -10.29 6.83
CA ASP A 130 -17.18 -8.93 7.19
C ASP A 130 -17.54 -8.60 8.65
N GLU A 131 -18.77 -8.89 9.06
CA GLU A 131 -19.28 -8.65 10.42
C GLU A 131 -18.49 -9.40 11.49
N ASN A 132 -18.00 -10.61 11.19
CA ASN A 132 -17.22 -11.44 12.12
C ASN A 132 -15.69 -11.24 12.00
N SER A 133 -15.24 -10.31 11.15
CA SER A 133 -13.82 -10.03 10.98
C SER A 133 -13.28 -9.08 12.07
N ILE A 134 -11.95 -8.98 12.16
CA ILE A 134 -11.27 -8.04 13.08
C ILE A 134 -11.58 -6.58 12.71
N ASN A 135 -11.88 -6.31 11.42
CA ASN A 135 -12.12 -4.97 10.90
C ASN A 135 -13.43 -4.93 10.09
N PRO A 136 -14.61 -4.99 10.73
CA PRO A 136 -15.90 -4.91 10.03
C PRO A 136 -16.06 -3.60 9.24
N GLY A 137 -16.71 -3.68 8.07
CA GLY A 137 -16.92 -2.55 7.17
C GLY A 137 -15.69 -2.10 6.40
N THR A 138 -14.58 -2.86 6.48
CA THR A 138 -13.32 -2.52 5.80
C THR A 138 -12.81 -3.68 4.94
N GLN A 139 -11.98 -3.37 3.94
CA GLN A 139 -11.35 -4.36 3.07
C GLN A 139 -12.37 -5.27 2.35
N ILE A 140 -13.53 -4.72 1.96
CA ILE A 140 -14.67 -5.49 1.41
C ILE A 140 -14.26 -6.32 0.19
N TYR A 141 -13.58 -5.70 -0.77
CA TYR A 141 -13.12 -6.42 -1.97
C TYR A 141 -12.08 -7.49 -1.66
N GLU A 142 -11.17 -7.24 -0.71
CA GLU A 142 -10.17 -8.23 -0.30
C GLU A 142 -10.80 -9.44 0.39
N LYS A 143 -11.91 -9.28 1.13
CA LYS A 143 -12.62 -10.40 1.77
C LYS A 143 -13.39 -11.28 0.79
N MET A 144 -13.65 -10.78 -0.42
CA MET A 144 -14.38 -11.49 -1.48
C MET A 144 -13.44 -12.25 -2.45
N ILE A 145 -12.12 -12.20 -2.24
CA ILE A 145 -11.10 -12.89 -3.04
C ILE A 145 -10.52 -14.04 -2.24
#